data_AF-A0A6J5B3I7-F1
#
_entry.id   AF-A0A6J5B3I7-F1
#
_cell.length_a   1.000
_cell.length_b   1.000
_cell.length_c   1.000
_cell.angle_alpha   90.00
_cell.angle_beta   90.00
_cell.angle_gamma   90.00
#
_symmetry.space_group_name_H-M   'P 1'
#
loop_
_entity.id
_entity.type
_entity.pdbx_description
1 polymer ?
#
loop_
_entity_poly.entity_id
_entity_poly.type
_entity_poly.pdbx_seq_one_letter_code
_entity_poly.pdbx_strand_id
1 'polypeptide(L)'
;MKLPEFKPPTLAELRNWWVDHRGEGDVERLILEVQYLRLVLLRLRGEADAAVRLAREVDRDLIARESPIMELRIRLAQEVLRVGDIDDTPRHDLVPKNVREYARDPEAVRFEADARRRLDRKK
;
A
#
# COMPACT_ATOMS: atom_id res chain seq x y z
N MET A 1 13.24 26.96 -19.12
CA MET A 1 12.10 26.21 -19.71
C MET A 1 11.19 25.79 -18.58
N LYS A 2 9.88 26.11 -18.62
CA LYS A 2 8.93 25.66 -17.60
C LYS A 2 8.34 24.35 -18.08
N LEU A 3 8.45 23.29 -17.28
CA LEU A 3 7.78 22.03 -17.59
C LEU A 3 6.26 22.25 -17.58
N PRO A 4 5.51 21.57 -18.46
CA PRO A 4 4.05 21.63 -18.42
C PRO A 4 3.53 21.12 -17.08
N GLU A 5 2.29 21.47 -16.77
CA GLU A 5 1.60 20.90 -15.61
C GLU A 5 1.55 19.38 -15.73
N PHE A 6 2.02 18.69 -14.69
CA PHE A 6 2.06 17.24 -14.68
C PHE A 6 0.68 16.67 -14.40
N LYS A 7 0.10 16.01 -15.40
CA LYS A 7 -1.10 15.18 -15.25
C LYS A 7 -0.67 13.71 -15.10
N PRO A 8 -0.97 13.04 -13.97
CA PRO A 8 -0.63 11.64 -13.83
C PRO A 8 -1.40 10.80 -14.85
N PRO A 9 -0.80 9.76 -15.43
CA PRO A 9 -1.52 8.86 -16.32
C PRO A 9 -2.63 8.13 -15.58
N THR A 10 -3.69 7.73 -16.25
CA THR A 10 -4.71 6.83 -15.70
C THR A 10 -4.21 5.38 -15.74
N LEU A 11 -4.86 4.48 -14.99
CA LEU A 11 -4.53 3.05 -15.06
C LEU A 11 -4.78 2.47 -16.47
N ALA A 12 -5.81 2.95 -17.17
CA ALA A 12 -6.07 2.55 -18.55
C ALA A 12 -4.93 2.98 -19.49
N GLU A 13 -4.42 4.20 -19.35
CA GLU A 13 -3.27 4.67 -20.10
C GLU A 13 -2.01 3.84 -19.81
N LEU A 14 -1.72 3.54 -18.54
CA LEU A 14 -0.58 2.68 -18.18
C LEU A 14 -0.70 1.27 -18.81
N ARG A 15 -1.90 0.70 -18.83
CA ARG A 15 -2.16 -0.61 -19.46
C ARG A 15 -1.99 -0.57 -20.97
N ASN A 16 -2.46 0.50 -21.62
CA ASN A 16 -2.26 0.69 -23.05
C ASN A 16 -0.77 0.85 -23.38
N TRP A 17 -0.05 1.70 -22.64
CA TRP A 17 1.39 1.89 -22.82
C TRP A 17 2.19 0.62 -22.60
N TRP A 18 1.79 -0.22 -21.65
CA TRP A 18 2.41 -1.54 -21.44
C TRP A 18 2.29 -2.44 -22.67
N VAL A 19 1.17 -2.37 -23.40
CA VAL A 19 0.95 -3.12 -24.65
C VAL A 19 1.68 -2.47 -25.81
N ASP A 20 1.64 -1.15 -25.93
CA ASP A 20 2.20 -0.40 -27.05
C ASP A 20 3.73 -0.40 -27.05
N HIS A 21 4.36 -0.35 -25.87
CA HIS A 21 5.81 -0.25 -25.69
C HIS A 21 6.47 -1.59 -25.30
N ARG A 22 5.89 -2.72 -25.73
CA ARG A 22 6.45 -4.03 -25.45
C ARG A 22 7.86 -4.18 -26.02
N GLY A 23 8.80 -4.59 -25.17
CA GLY A 23 10.21 -4.76 -25.52
C GLY A 23 11.05 -3.49 -25.35
N GLU A 24 10.44 -2.35 -25.03
CA GLU A 24 11.15 -1.13 -24.64
C GLU A 24 11.45 -1.15 -23.14
N GLY A 25 12.50 -1.87 -22.74
CA GLY A 25 12.75 -2.21 -21.33
C GLY A 25 12.82 -1.02 -20.35
N ASP A 26 13.26 0.17 -20.80
CA ASP A 26 13.27 1.36 -19.95
C ASP A 26 11.87 1.94 -19.73
N VAL A 27 11.02 1.94 -20.76
CA VAL A 27 9.62 2.38 -20.67
C VAL A 27 8.82 1.42 -19.81
N GLU A 28 9.00 0.11 -20.03
CA GLU A 28 8.38 -0.94 -19.20
C GLU A 28 8.74 -0.76 -17.72
N ARG A 29 10.02 -0.49 -17.41
CA ARG A 29 10.48 -0.25 -16.04
C ARG A 29 9.83 0.99 -15.42
N LEU A 30 9.73 2.08 -16.18
CA LEU A 30 9.08 3.31 -15.71
C LEU A 30 7.59 3.10 -15.43
N ILE A 31 6.87 2.36 -16.27
CA ILE A 31 5.46 2.01 -16.05
C ILE A 31 5.31 1.22 -14.75
N LEU A 32 6.15 0.22 -14.54
CA LEU A 32 6.13 -0.60 -13.32
C LEU A 32 6.48 0.21 -12.07
N GLU A 33 7.44 1.14 -12.16
CA GLU A 33 7.79 2.03 -11.06
C GLU A 33 6.62 2.96 -10.69
N VAL A 34 5.91 3.51 -11.69
CA VAL A 34 4.70 4.30 -11.44
C VAL A 34 3.64 3.47 -10.70
N GLN A 35 3.43 2.22 -11.09
CA GLN A 35 2.47 1.34 -10.42
C GLN A 35 2.93 0.96 -9.01
N TYR A 36 4.23 0.71 -8.82
CA TYR A 36 4.80 0.45 -7.50
C TYR A 36 4.57 1.65 -6.56
N LEU A 37 4.86 2.87 -6.99
CA LEU A 37 4.67 4.08 -6.19
C LEU A 37 3.19 4.33 -5.83
N ARG A 38 2.25 3.95 -6.70
CA ARG A 38 0.80 4.00 -6.38
C ARG A 38 0.41 3.02 -5.27
N LEU A 39 0.98 1.82 -5.27
CA LEU A 39 0.77 0.84 -4.20
C LEU A 39 1.37 1.31 -2.89
N VAL A 40 2.56 1.92 -2.93
CA VAL A 40 3.17 2.58 -1.76
C VAL A 40 2.25 3.67 -1.22
N LEU A 41 1.69 4.52 -2.09
CA LEU A 41 0.74 5.57 -1.71
C LEU A 41 -0.52 4.99 -1.01
N LEU A 42 -1.11 3.91 -1.55
CA LEU A 42 -2.24 3.24 -0.90
C LEU A 42 -1.87 2.69 0.48
N ARG A 43 -0.70 2.07 0.60
CA ARG A 43 -0.21 1.55 1.87
C ARG A 43 -0.01 2.66 2.91
N LEU A 44 0.64 3.75 2.52
CA LEU A 44 0.85 4.92 3.40
C LEU A 44 -0.47 5.52 3.86
N ARG A 45 -1.47 5.58 2.98
CA ARG A 45 -2.83 6.01 3.36
C ARG A 45 -3.43 5.07 4.42
N GLY A 46 -3.30 3.76 4.24
CA GLY A 46 -3.74 2.77 5.22
C GLY A 46 -3.04 2.90 6.58
N GLU A 47 -1.73 3.14 6.57
CA GLU A 47 -0.93 3.39 7.77
C GLU A 47 -1.37 4.69 8.47
N ALA A 48 -1.61 5.78 7.74
CA ALA A 48 -2.14 7.03 8.29
C ALA A 48 -3.57 6.85 8.87
N ASP A 49 -4.44 6.10 8.19
CA ASP A 49 -5.78 5.77 8.69
C ASP A 49 -5.70 4.96 10.00
N ALA A 50 -4.76 4.00 10.09
CA ALA A 50 -4.53 3.23 11.31
C ALA A 50 -3.98 4.10 12.45
N ALA A 51 -3.03 4.97 12.15
CA ALA A 51 -2.47 5.88 13.13
C ALA A 51 -3.53 6.85 13.68
N VAL A 52 -4.46 7.35 12.85
CA VAL A 52 -5.60 8.16 13.32
C VAL A 52 -6.54 7.36 14.22
N ARG A 53 -6.78 6.08 13.92
CA ARG A 53 -7.59 5.21 14.80
C ARG A 53 -6.93 5.04 16.17
N LEU A 54 -5.62 4.78 16.20
CA LEU A 54 -4.87 4.65 17.45
C LEU A 54 -4.82 5.98 18.22
N ALA A 55 -4.59 7.10 17.53
CA ALA A 55 -4.57 8.42 18.16
C ALA A 55 -5.90 8.74 18.85
N ARG A 56 -7.04 8.38 18.25
CA ARG A 56 -8.37 8.54 18.86
C ARG A 56 -8.53 7.84 20.20
N GLU A 57 -7.86 6.72 20.39
CA GLU A 57 -7.92 5.93 21.64
C GLU A 57 -7.06 6.55 22.74
N VAL A 58 -6.04 7.34 22.37
CA VAL A 58 -5.10 7.96 23.30
C VAL A 58 -5.52 9.38 23.66
N ASP A 59 -5.70 10.24 22.66
CA ASP A 59 -6.01 11.66 22.84
C ASP A 59 -6.73 12.22 21.60
N ARG A 60 -7.88 12.85 21.82
CA ARG A 60 -8.67 13.44 20.73
C ARG A 60 -8.02 14.69 20.15
N ASP A 61 -7.18 15.40 20.89
CA ASP A 61 -6.54 16.61 20.37
C ASP A 61 -5.48 16.25 19.30
N LEU A 62 -4.90 15.05 19.37
CA LEU A 62 -4.02 14.51 18.33
C LEU A 62 -4.70 14.29 16.99
N ILE A 63 -6.04 14.29 16.94
CA ILE A 63 -6.82 14.18 15.69
C ILE A 63 -7.58 15.45 15.33
N ALA A 64 -7.20 16.59 15.91
CA ALA A 64 -7.68 17.89 15.47
C ALA A 64 -7.42 18.07 13.96
N ARG A 65 -8.25 18.85 13.28
CA ARG A 65 -8.16 19.00 11.81
C ARG A 65 -6.80 19.50 11.33
N GLU A 66 -6.14 20.33 12.13
CA GLU A 66 -4.81 20.90 11.86
C GLU A 66 -3.68 20.06 12.47
N SER A 67 -3.98 18.89 13.04
CA SER A 67 -2.96 17.98 13.52
C SER A 67 -2.15 17.41 12.35
N PRO A 68 -0.83 17.19 12.50
CA PRO A 68 0.01 16.65 11.44
C PRO A 68 -0.49 15.31 10.87
N ILE A 69 -1.10 14.47 11.72
CA ILE A 69 -1.61 13.16 11.31
C ILE A 69 -2.88 13.28 10.46
N MET A 70 -3.77 14.25 10.77
CA MET A 70 -4.93 14.52 9.94
C MET A 70 -4.54 15.20 8.63
N GLU A 71 -3.56 16.11 8.65
CA GLU A 71 -3.02 16.74 7.44
C GLU A 71 -2.40 15.69 6.50
N LEU A 72 -1.55 14.81 7.04
CA LEU A 72 -0.97 13.69 6.29
C LEU A 72 -2.06 12.80 5.67
N ARG A 73 -3.06 12.42 6.47
CA ARG A 73 -4.18 11.60 6.00
C ARG A 73 -4.95 12.27 4.86
N ILE A 74 -5.24 13.57 4.99
CA ILE A 74 -5.93 14.35 3.96
C ILE A 74 -5.08 14.41 2.69
N ARG A 75 -3.77 14.71 2.83
CA ARG A 75 -2.86 14.80 1.69
C ARG A 75 -2.77 13.48 0.93
N LEU A 76 -2.61 12.36 1.64
CA LEU A 76 -2.58 11.03 1.03
C LEU A 76 -3.90 10.70 0.33
N ALA A 77 -5.05 11.05 0.92
CA ALA A 77 -6.35 10.86 0.28
C ALA A 77 -6.48 11.69 -1.01
N GLN A 78 -6.03 12.95 -1.00
CA GLN A 78 -6.01 13.80 -2.19
C GLN A 78 -5.12 13.21 -3.29
N GLU A 79 -3.94 12.69 -2.94
CA GLU A 79 -3.05 12.07 -3.92
C GLU A 79 -3.65 10.78 -4.50
N VAL A 80 -4.30 9.95 -3.69
CA VAL A 80 -5.02 8.75 -4.19
C VAL A 80 -6.13 9.15 -5.16
N LEU A 81 -6.89 10.20 -4.84
CA LEU A 81 -7.91 10.74 -5.75
C LEU A 81 -7.29 11.31 -7.04
N ARG A 82 -6.13 11.97 -6.94
CA ARG A 82 -5.44 12.59 -8.07
C ARG A 82 -4.93 11.55 -9.07
N VAL A 83 -4.43 10.40 -8.61
CA VAL A 83 -3.94 9.33 -9.49
C VAL A 83 -5.05 8.42 -10.04
N GLY A 84 -6.24 8.47 -9.44
CA GLY A 84 -7.40 7.70 -9.85
C GLY A 84 -7.29 6.21 -9.49
N ASP A 85 -7.75 5.34 -10.38
CA ASP A 85 -7.70 3.90 -10.18
C ASP A 85 -6.27 3.38 -10.03
N ILE A 86 -6.08 2.49 -9.08
CA ILE A 86 -4.80 1.84 -8.79
C ILE A 86 -5.01 0.34 -8.90
N ASP A 87 -4.15 -0.34 -9.66
CA ASP A 87 -4.17 -1.79 -9.73
C ASP A 87 -3.60 -2.42 -8.45
N ASP A 88 -4.47 -2.63 -7.47
CA ASP A 88 -4.16 -3.31 -6.21
C ASP A 88 -4.44 -4.82 -6.28
N THR A 89 -4.68 -5.36 -7.48
CA THR A 89 -4.88 -6.79 -7.70
C THR A 89 -3.70 -7.54 -7.08
N PRO A 90 -3.95 -8.43 -6.11
CA PRO A 90 -2.89 -9.21 -5.49
C PRO A 90 -2.11 -9.95 -6.57
N ARG A 91 -0.79 -9.80 -6.54
CA ARG A 91 0.12 -10.64 -7.31
C ARG A 91 -0.18 -12.10 -6.97
N HIS A 92 -0.80 -12.84 -7.89
CA HIS A 92 -1.15 -14.25 -7.71
C HIS A 92 0.06 -15.14 -7.44
N ASP A 93 1.26 -14.65 -7.76
CA ASP A 93 2.58 -15.20 -7.48
C ASP A 93 3.04 -15.01 -6.01
N LEU A 94 2.43 -14.10 -5.24
CA LEU A 94 2.71 -13.86 -3.82
C LEU A 94 1.66 -14.47 -2.88
N VAL A 95 0.52 -14.92 -3.42
CA VAL A 95 -0.49 -15.64 -2.63
C VAL A 95 -0.08 -17.11 -2.59
N PRO A 96 0.20 -17.69 -1.41
CA PRO A 96 0.48 -19.12 -1.27
C PRO A 96 -0.61 -19.94 -1.97
N LYS A 97 -0.22 -20.82 -2.90
CA LYS A 97 -1.15 -21.57 -3.75
C LYS A 97 -2.02 -22.53 -2.95
N ASN A 98 -1.68 -22.80 -1.70
CA ASN A 98 -2.46 -23.58 -0.75
C ASN A 98 -2.05 -23.34 0.71
N VAL A 99 -2.90 -23.79 1.63
CA VAL A 99 -2.72 -23.73 3.09
C VAL A 99 -1.39 -24.36 3.56
N ARG A 100 -0.81 -25.31 2.82
CA ARG A 100 0.45 -25.96 3.20
C ARG A 100 1.67 -25.06 2.98
N GLU A 101 1.62 -24.11 2.05
CA GLU A 101 2.67 -23.08 1.90
C GLU A 101 2.61 -22.03 3.01
N TYR A 102 1.42 -21.70 3.53
CA TYR A 102 1.25 -20.83 4.71
C TYR A 102 1.95 -21.41 5.95
N ALA A 103 1.87 -22.73 6.12
CA ALA A 103 2.54 -23.46 7.21
C ALA A 103 4.09 -23.51 7.07
N ARG A 104 4.65 -23.04 5.94
CA ARG A 104 6.10 -22.93 5.72
C ARG A 104 6.64 -21.51 5.90
N ASP A 105 5.78 -20.52 6.13
CA ASP A 105 6.24 -19.17 6.46
C ASP A 105 6.89 -19.20 7.86
N PRO A 106 8.21 -18.95 7.97
CA PRO A 106 8.92 -19.00 9.24
C PRO A 106 8.36 -18.01 10.27
N GLU A 107 7.78 -16.90 9.83
CA GLU A 107 7.15 -15.90 10.71
C GLU A 107 5.79 -16.39 11.21
N ALA A 108 4.97 -17.00 10.35
CA ALA A 108 3.69 -17.58 10.75
C ALA A 108 3.88 -18.74 11.75
N VAL A 109 4.88 -19.60 11.50
CA VAL A 109 5.25 -20.69 12.42
C VAL A 109 5.75 -20.15 13.77
N ARG A 110 6.52 -19.05 13.76
CA ARG A 110 6.97 -18.38 15.00
C ARG A 110 5.80 -17.75 15.75
N PHE A 111 4.88 -17.10 15.05
CA PHE A 111 3.70 -16.49 15.65
C PHE A 111 2.80 -17.54 16.33
N GLU A 112 2.54 -18.67 15.67
CA GLU A 112 1.78 -19.78 16.26
C GLU A 112 2.51 -20.41 17.46
N ALA A 113 3.84 -20.59 17.37
CA ALA A 113 4.63 -21.13 18.46
C ALA A 113 4.63 -20.22 19.69
N ASP A 114 4.72 -18.90 19.50
CA ASP A 114 4.67 -17.92 20.58
C ASP A 114 3.26 -17.79 21.18
N ALA A 115 2.22 -17.89 20.35
CA ALA A 115 0.84 -17.93 20.83
C ALA A 115 0.58 -19.15 21.74
N ARG A 116 1.08 -20.34 21.36
CA ARG A 116 0.98 -21.56 22.19
C ARG A 116 1.72 -21.41 23.53
N ARG A 117 2.95 -20.89 23.52
CA ARG A 117 3.72 -20.65 24.77
C ARG A 117 3.02 -19.68 25.73
N ARG A 118 2.30 -18.68 25.20
CA ARG A 118 1.53 -17.72 26.02
C ARG A 118 0.29 -18.36 26.66
N LEU A 119 -0.34 -19.32 25.97
CA LEU A 119 -1.46 -20.09 26.49
C LEU A 119 -1.02 -21.06 27.59
N ASP A 120 0.11 -21.74 27.42
CA ASP A 120 0.64 -22.68 28.41
C ASP A 120 1.16 -22.00 29.68
N ARG A 121 1.59 -20.73 29.61
CA ARG A 121 1.98 -19.93 30.78
C ARG A 121 0.81 -19.38 31.60
N LYS A 122 -0.43 -19.49 31.10
CA LYS A 122 -1.64 -19.02 31.79
C LYS A 122 -2.41 -20.14 32.51
N LYS A 123 -1.92 -21.38 32.46
CA LYS A 123 -2.37 -22.50 33.29
C LYS A 123 -1.41 -22.72 34.45
#